data_AF-A0A927A8P5-F1
#
_entry.id   AF-A0A927A8P5-F1
#
_cell.length_a   1.000
_cell.length_b   1.000
_cell.length_c   1.000
_cell.angle_alpha   90.00
_cell.angle_beta   90.00
_cell.angle_gamma   90.00
#
_symmetry.space_group_name_H-M   'P 1'
#
loop_
_entity.id
_entity.type
_entity.pdbx_description
1 polymer ?
#
loop_
_entity_poly.entity_id
_entity_poly.type
_entity_poly.pdbx_seq_one_letter_code
_entity_poly.pdbx_strand_id
1 'polypeptide(L)'
;MTTAQQPENKDQQKRTVAELVDYIQALTTEIQELYCLDEIPWVVGYSGGKDSTATLQLIWNAIAELPPEKRIKPIHVITTDTLVENPVVSVWVRKSLEQMKVAAKEKGMPIEPHLLQPEIKETFWVSLIGKGYPAPRGKFRWCTDRLKIHPSNRFVRDVVRVKGEVILVLGTRKAESVKRAISMEKHQVGSLKERLNSDSNSLKTLLYHSPSLPNSLIYSPIEDWRTDEVWIYLNQWENPWGYSNKDLFIMYRGATADNECPLVVDTSTPSCGDSRFGCWVCTIVNKDKSMAAMIQNDEEKEWMQPLLDIRNELDIKDDRDKRDFRRIWGEVQLFERDFEGEKSIQPIHGPYTKYWREHWLRRVLEAQTQARHTAPDNMRDITLITLEEMSEIRRIWLEDKHEFDDSLPTIYEEVTGEVFHDPRPGADSSLLGLDEWTVLEEICEGDAMHLELMAKLLDTERQYRKKTRRVGIYETLEKCFNTSSRSPEDAIKNARLKRELNEAVNQGDVAKVKQLTLGDVPDKEENEESKPDTWANLKFAKKKLDDSE
;
A
#
# COMPACT_ATOMS: atom_id res chain seq x y z
N MET A 1 13.66 21.08 15.61
CA MET A 1 14.93 20.35 15.81
C MET A 1 15.44 19.92 14.46
N THR A 2 16.50 20.59 14.02
CA THR A 2 17.25 20.38 12.78
C THR A 2 17.61 18.91 12.65
N THR A 3 17.03 18.22 11.67
CA THR A 3 17.39 16.83 11.37
C THR A 3 18.78 16.87 10.76
N ALA A 4 19.78 16.47 11.53
CA ALA A 4 21.14 16.34 11.09
C ALA A 4 21.20 15.44 9.84
N GLN A 5 21.94 15.91 8.84
CA GLN A 5 22.36 15.15 7.67
C GLN A 5 22.90 13.80 8.14
N GLN A 6 22.34 12.69 7.66
CA GLN A 6 23.00 11.39 7.84
C GLN A 6 24.25 11.41 6.97
N PRO A 7 25.45 11.23 7.55
CA PRO A 7 26.68 11.22 6.75
C PRO A 7 26.66 9.98 5.84
N GLU A 8 26.88 10.20 4.55
CA GLU A 8 27.25 9.12 3.63
C GLU A 8 28.42 8.33 4.23
N ASN A 9 28.43 7.01 4.03
CA ASN A 9 29.45 6.13 4.56
C ASN A 9 30.83 6.54 3.99
N LYS A 10 31.65 7.20 4.80
CA LYS A 10 32.92 7.84 4.39
C LYS A 10 34.03 6.85 4.00
N ASP A 11 33.79 5.55 4.13
CA ASP A 11 34.80 4.49 3.90
C ASP A 11 34.81 3.92 2.47
N GLN A 12 34.00 4.41 1.54
CA GLN A 12 34.15 4.06 0.12
C GLN A 12 35.24 4.92 -0.53
N GLN A 13 36.31 4.26 -0.99
CA GLN A 13 37.42 4.89 -1.71
C GLN A 13 36.87 5.63 -2.94
N LYS A 14 37.06 6.95 -3.00
CA LYS A 14 36.59 7.78 -4.13
C LYS A 14 37.32 7.40 -5.40
N ARG A 15 36.62 6.80 -6.37
CA ARG A 15 37.13 6.64 -7.73
C ARG A 15 37.28 8.01 -8.39
N THR A 16 38.34 8.18 -9.16
CA THR A 16 38.49 9.27 -10.12
C THR A 16 37.60 9.02 -11.34
N VAL A 17 37.39 10.04 -12.18
CA VAL A 17 36.61 9.88 -13.42
C VAL A 17 37.24 8.84 -14.35
N ALA A 18 38.57 8.79 -14.44
CA ALA A 18 39.28 7.79 -15.24
C ALA A 18 39.04 6.36 -14.71
N GLU A 19 39.18 6.15 -13.40
CA GLU A 19 38.90 4.86 -12.77
C GLU A 19 37.43 4.44 -12.92
N LEU A 20 36.49 5.40 -12.91
CA LEU A 20 35.08 5.14 -13.16
C LEU A 20 34.84 4.66 -14.60
N VAL A 21 35.50 5.27 -15.60
CA VAL A 21 35.41 4.84 -17.01
C VAL A 21 35.94 3.41 -17.16
N ASP A 22 37.11 3.12 -16.60
CA ASP A 22 37.70 1.76 -16.63
C ASP A 22 36.79 0.74 -15.94
N TYR A 23 36.18 1.14 -14.82
CA TYR A 23 35.22 0.32 -14.09
C TYR A 23 33.96 0.04 -14.92
N ILE A 24 33.41 1.04 -15.60
CA ILE A 24 32.25 0.87 -16.50
C ILE A 24 32.58 -0.06 -17.66
N GLN A 25 33.78 0.01 -18.22
CA GLN A 25 34.21 -0.91 -19.27
C GLN A 25 34.26 -2.35 -18.75
N ALA A 26 34.84 -2.56 -17.56
CA ALA A 26 34.88 -3.88 -16.94
C ALA A 26 33.47 -4.42 -16.63
N LEU A 27 32.58 -3.54 -16.15
CA LEU A 27 31.19 -3.87 -15.85
C LEU A 27 30.38 -4.17 -17.13
N THR A 28 30.70 -3.49 -18.24
CA THR A 28 30.11 -3.77 -19.56
C THR A 28 30.43 -5.19 -20.01
N THR A 29 31.70 -5.61 -19.89
CA THR A 29 32.11 -6.99 -20.17
C THR A 29 31.40 -7.99 -19.25
N GLU A 30 31.33 -7.69 -17.95
CA GLU A 30 30.64 -8.54 -16.97
C GLU A 30 29.16 -8.76 -17.34
N ILE A 31 28.45 -7.69 -17.71
CA ILE A 31 27.04 -7.75 -18.13
C ILE A 31 26.90 -8.61 -19.39
N GLN A 32 27.79 -8.44 -20.37
CA GLN A 32 27.76 -9.20 -21.61
C GLN A 32 28.01 -10.69 -21.38
N GLU A 33 28.99 -11.02 -20.53
CA GLU A 33 29.30 -12.39 -20.15
C GLU A 33 28.13 -13.04 -19.42
N LEU A 34 27.56 -12.38 -18.41
CA LEU A 34 26.39 -12.87 -17.68
C LEU A 34 25.18 -13.03 -18.61
N TYR A 35 24.97 -12.09 -19.53
CA TYR A 35 23.87 -12.16 -20.49
C TYR A 35 24.01 -13.34 -21.45
N CYS A 36 25.23 -13.66 -21.90
CA CYS A 36 25.48 -14.76 -22.85
C CYS A 36 25.63 -16.14 -22.19
N LEU A 37 25.67 -16.23 -20.86
CA LEU A 37 25.98 -17.48 -20.15
C LEU A 37 24.85 -18.51 -20.17
N ASP A 38 23.61 -18.07 -20.41
CA ASP A 38 22.39 -18.87 -20.27
C ASP A 38 21.22 -18.27 -21.08
N GLU A 39 20.01 -18.85 -20.98
CA GLU A 39 18.78 -18.37 -21.62
C GLU A 39 17.73 -17.81 -20.62
N ILE A 40 18.07 -17.69 -19.34
CA ILE A 40 17.21 -17.21 -18.26
C ILE A 40 16.83 -15.73 -18.52
N PRO A 41 15.54 -15.38 -18.56
CA PRO A 41 15.10 -14.01 -18.82
C PRO A 41 15.53 -13.06 -17.70
N TRP A 42 15.79 -11.81 -18.08
CA TRP A 42 16.10 -10.74 -17.13
C TRP A 42 14.85 -9.92 -16.85
N VAL A 43 14.64 -9.55 -15.58
CA VAL A 43 13.60 -8.61 -15.15
C VAL A 43 14.28 -7.44 -14.48
N VAL A 44 14.28 -6.29 -15.15
CA VAL A 44 14.92 -5.06 -14.67
C VAL A 44 13.88 -4.20 -13.96
N GLY A 45 14.11 -3.93 -12.68
CA GLY A 45 13.26 -3.00 -11.92
C GLY A 45 13.54 -1.55 -12.31
N TYR A 46 12.56 -0.90 -12.95
CA TYR A 46 12.66 0.49 -13.41
C TYR A 46 11.64 1.38 -12.69
N SER A 47 12.10 2.47 -12.06
CA SER A 47 11.24 3.44 -11.37
C SER A 47 11.26 4.83 -11.99
N GLY A 48 12.05 5.04 -13.05
CA GLY A 48 12.30 6.36 -13.64
C GLY A 48 13.13 7.31 -12.78
N GLY A 49 13.62 6.86 -11.61
CA GLY A 49 14.61 7.59 -10.83
C GLY A 49 16.03 7.40 -11.39
N LYS A 50 16.98 8.21 -10.90
CA LYS A 50 18.38 8.21 -11.34
C LYS A 50 19.04 6.82 -11.31
N ASP A 51 18.89 6.09 -10.20
CA ASP A 51 19.59 4.82 -9.98
C ASP A 51 19.06 3.73 -10.94
N SER A 52 17.74 3.64 -11.09
CA SER A 52 17.11 2.69 -12.01
C SER A 52 17.33 3.04 -13.49
N THR A 53 17.41 4.33 -13.81
CA THR A 53 17.73 4.81 -15.16
C THR A 53 19.17 4.47 -15.52
N ALA A 54 20.12 4.74 -14.63
CA ALA A 54 21.52 4.38 -14.82
C ALA A 54 21.69 2.86 -14.99
N THR A 55 21.02 2.07 -14.14
CA THR A 55 21.03 0.60 -14.23
C THR A 55 20.56 0.12 -15.59
N LEU A 56 19.39 0.56 -16.05
CA LEU A 56 18.84 0.12 -17.33
C LEU A 56 19.65 0.63 -18.52
N GLN A 57 20.13 1.88 -18.47
CA GLN A 57 21.01 2.44 -19.50
C GLN A 57 22.31 1.65 -19.62
N LEU A 58 22.90 1.25 -18.50
CA LEU A 58 24.09 0.40 -18.45
C LEU A 58 23.84 -0.97 -19.08
N ILE A 59 22.75 -1.66 -18.69
CA ILE A 59 22.38 -2.93 -19.31
C ILE A 59 22.16 -2.75 -20.82
N TRP A 60 21.37 -1.76 -21.22
CA TRP A 60 21.04 -1.52 -22.62
C TRP A 60 22.30 -1.29 -23.46
N ASN A 61 23.18 -0.40 -23.03
CA ASN A 61 24.40 -0.07 -23.75
C ASN A 61 25.32 -1.30 -23.88
N ALA A 62 25.48 -2.07 -22.80
CA ALA A 62 26.28 -3.29 -22.84
C ALA A 62 25.73 -4.33 -23.83
N ILE A 63 24.41 -4.54 -23.89
CA ILE A 63 23.80 -5.49 -24.82
C ILE A 63 23.79 -4.94 -26.26
N ALA A 64 23.70 -3.62 -26.45
CA ALA A 64 23.73 -2.99 -27.76
C ALA A 64 25.11 -3.10 -28.46
N GLU A 65 26.19 -3.34 -27.71
CA GLU A 65 27.52 -3.62 -28.26
C GLU A 65 27.70 -5.07 -28.74
N LEU A 66 26.84 -6.01 -28.30
CA LEU A 66 26.88 -7.39 -28.77
C LEU A 66 26.41 -7.50 -30.23
N PRO A 67 26.90 -8.48 -31.01
CA PRO A 67 26.33 -8.79 -32.33
C PRO A 67 24.82 -9.08 -32.24
N PRO A 68 23.99 -8.66 -33.21
CA PRO A 68 22.53 -8.87 -33.17
C PRO A 68 22.12 -10.33 -32.93
N GLU A 69 22.91 -11.29 -33.40
CA GLU A 69 22.66 -12.73 -33.26
C GLU A 69 22.75 -13.21 -31.80
N LYS A 70 23.46 -12.46 -30.94
CA LYS A 70 23.57 -12.78 -29.51
C LYS A 70 22.48 -12.11 -28.68
N ARG A 71 21.73 -11.15 -29.22
CA ARG A 71 20.71 -10.36 -28.50
C ARG A 71 19.36 -11.08 -28.44
N ILE A 72 19.36 -12.33 -27.97
CA ILE A 72 18.20 -13.23 -28.04
C ILE A 72 17.44 -13.38 -26.73
N LYS A 73 18.11 -13.16 -25.59
CA LYS A 73 17.54 -13.35 -24.26
C LYS A 73 16.60 -12.17 -23.92
N PRO A 74 15.31 -12.45 -23.58
CA PRO A 74 14.35 -11.40 -23.22
C PRO A 74 14.76 -10.63 -21.97
N ILE A 75 14.59 -9.31 -22.03
CA ILE A 75 14.80 -8.37 -20.93
C ILE A 75 13.48 -7.64 -20.69
N HIS A 76 12.76 -8.05 -19.66
CA HIS A 76 11.54 -7.39 -19.23
C HIS A 76 11.87 -6.20 -18.32
N VAL A 77 11.49 -5.00 -18.71
CA VAL A 77 11.63 -3.80 -17.87
C VAL A 77 10.31 -3.59 -17.16
N ILE A 78 10.28 -3.74 -15.84
CA ILE A 78 9.04 -3.61 -15.06
C ILE A 78 9.01 -2.31 -14.28
N THR A 79 7.88 -1.62 -14.32
CA THR A 79 7.59 -0.47 -13.47
C THR A 79 6.26 -0.65 -12.80
N THR A 80 6.19 -0.45 -11.49
CA THR A 80 4.91 -0.50 -10.76
C THR A 80 4.38 0.91 -10.55
N ASP A 81 3.27 1.24 -11.21
CA ASP A 81 2.49 2.44 -10.94
C ASP A 81 1.54 2.16 -9.77
N THR A 82 1.73 2.88 -8.67
CA THR A 82 0.87 2.72 -7.48
C THR A 82 -0.46 3.47 -7.58
N LEU A 83 -0.69 4.19 -8.69
CA LEU A 83 -1.83 5.10 -8.94
C LEU A 83 -1.87 6.34 -8.03
N VAL A 84 -0.90 6.45 -7.11
CA VAL A 84 -0.73 7.59 -6.21
C VAL A 84 0.71 8.09 -6.21
N GLU A 85 1.50 7.77 -7.24
CA GLU A 85 2.82 8.36 -7.48
C GLU A 85 2.68 9.86 -7.77
N ASN A 86 3.72 10.66 -7.49
CA ASN A 86 3.73 12.07 -7.87
C ASN A 86 3.34 12.23 -9.36
N PRO A 87 2.35 13.08 -9.70
CA PRO A 87 1.84 13.16 -11.07
C PRO A 87 2.89 13.49 -12.14
N VAL A 88 3.80 14.43 -11.84
CA VAL A 88 4.90 14.81 -12.75
C VAL A 88 5.82 13.62 -13.01
N VAL A 89 6.11 12.85 -11.97
CA VAL A 89 6.96 11.66 -12.06
C VAL A 89 6.25 10.50 -12.77
N SER A 90 4.94 10.34 -12.56
CA SER A 90 4.15 9.31 -13.24
C SER A 90 4.15 9.53 -14.76
N VAL A 91 3.92 10.77 -15.21
CA VAL A 91 3.99 11.12 -16.63
C VAL A 91 5.40 10.93 -17.19
N TRP A 92 6.43 11.34 -16.44
CA TRP A 92 7.84 11.10 -16.80
C TRP A 92 8.11 9.61 -17.05
N VAL A 93 7.69 8.75 -16.14
CA VAL A 93 7.88 7.29 -16.24
C VAL A 93 7.13 6.72 -17.43
N ARG A 94 5.85 7.08 -17.61
CA ARG A 94 5.02 6.58 -18.74
C ARG A 94 5.64 6.93 -20.08
N LYS A 95 6.04 8.19 -20.26
CA LYS A 95 6.73 8.65 -21.48
C LYS A 95 8.05 7.91 -21.70
N SER A 96 8.81 7.67 -20.64
CA SER A 96 10.06 6.90 -20.73
C SER A 96 9.82 5.48 -21.24
N LEU A 97 8.79 4.78 -20.72
CA LEU A 97 8.43 3.42 -21.18
C LEU A 97 7.98 3.40 -22.64
N GLU A 98 7.23 4.41 -23.09
CA GLU A 98 6.83 4.55 -24.49
C GLU A 98 8.05 4.71 -25.41
N GLN A 99 8.98 5.60 -25.04
CA GLN A 99 10.24 5.79 -25.78
C GLN A 99 11.10 4.53 -25.79
N MET A 100 11.19 3.81 -24.67
CA MET A 100 11.86 2.50 -24.62
C MET A 100 11.25 1.50 -25.59
N LYS A 101 9.92 1.43 -25.68
CA LYS A 101 9.22 0.50 -26.57
C LYS A 101 9.54 0.80 -28.04
N VAL A 102 9.55 2.08 -28.42
CA VAL A 102 9.90 2.53 -29.77
C VAL A 102 11.37 2.20 -30.07
N ALA A 103 12.29 2.64 -29.22
CA ALA A 103 13.72 2.44 -29.40
C ALA A 103 14.13 0.97 -29.41
N ALA A 104 13.48 0.12 -28.60
CA ALA A 104 13.76 -1.32 -28.58
C ALA A 104 13.43 -1.95 -29.93
N LYS A 105 12.30 -1.58 -30.53
CA LYS A 105 11.89 -2.07 -31.84
C LYS A 105 12.80 -1.56 -32.96
N GLU A 106 13.14 -0.28 -32.96
CA GLU A 106 14.00 0.34 -33.98
C GLU A 106 15.43 -0.22 -33.97
N LYS A 107 15.97 -0.47 -32.76
CA LYS A 107 17.35 -0.96 -32.58
C LYS A 107 17.46 -2.48 -32.48
N GLY A 108 16.35 -3.21 -32.65
CA GLY A 108 16.32 -4.68 -32.56
C GLY A 108 16.78 -5.20 -31.19
N MET A 109 16.43 -4.50 -30.11
CA MET A 109 16.80 -4.88 -28.74
C MET A 109 15.75 -5.81 -28.13
N PRO A 110 16.15 -6.84 -27.36
CA PRO A 110 15.23 -7.80 -26.74
C PRO A 110 14.62 -7.22 -25.45
N ILE A 111 14.21 -5.96 -25.47
CA ILE A 111 13.74 -5.21 -24.30
C ILE A 111 12.24 -4.95 -24.41
N GLU A 112 11.52 -5.34 -23.36
CA GLU A 112 10.06 -5.21 -23.29
C GLU A 112 9.65 -4.44 -22.02
N PRO A 113 9.18 -3.19 -22.14
CA PRO A 113 8.66 -2.43 -21.00
C PRO A 113 7.24 -2.87 -20.60
N HIS A 114 7.02 -3.02 -19.30
CA HIS A 114 5.77 -3.45 -18.67
C HIS A 114 5.38 -2.49 -17.55
N LEU A 115 4.20 -1.87 -17.66
CA LEU A 115 3.59 -1.06 -16.61
C LEU A 115 2.67 -1.96 -15.76
N LEU A 116 3.07 -2.20 -14.52
CA LEU A 116 2.33 -3.01 -13.56
C LEU A 116 1.48 -2.11 -12.66
N GLN A 117 0.32 -2.61 -12.25
CA GLN A 117 -0.60 -1.91 -11.36
C GLN A 117 -1.12 -2.85 -10.26
N PRO A 118 -1.49 -2.32 -9.08
CA PRO A 118 -2.22 -3.08 -8.07
C PRO A 118 -3.57 -3.58 -8.57
N GLU A 119 -4.05 -4.69 -8.00
CA GLU A 119 -5.46 -5.07 -8.17
C GLU A 119 -6.35 -3.95 -7.60
N ILE A 120 -7.50 -3.66 -8.23
CA ILE A 120 -8.41 -2.57 -7.81
C ILE A 120 -8.72 -2.63 -6.32
N LYS A 121 -9.05 -3.82 -5.78
CA LYS A 121 -9.32 -4.02 -4.34
C LYS A 121 -8.13 -3.72 -3.40
N GLU A 122 -6.92 -3.63 -3.93
CA GLU A 122 -5.69 -3.37 -3.18
C GLU A 122 -5.15 -1.95 -3.35
N THR A 123 -5.76 -1.15 -4.24
CA THR A 123 -5.39 0.26 -4.47
C THR A 123 -5.47 1.09 -3.19
N PHE A 124 -4.81 2.25 -3.22
CA PHE A 124 -4.72 3.13 -2.07
C PHE A 124 -6.11 3.61 -1.62
N TRP A 125 -6.92 4.12 -2.56
CA TRP A 125 -8.22 4.67 -2.25
C TRP A 125 -9.25 3.60 -1.89
N VAL A 126 -9.24 2.43 -2.54
CA VAL A 126 -10.13 1.34 -2.10
C VAL A 126 -9.77 0.86 -0.69
N SER A 127 -8.49 0.84 -0.33
CA SER A 127 -8.06 0.48 1.02
C SER A 127 -8.44 1.54 2.05
N LEU A 128 -8.22 2.82 1.75
CA LEU A 128 -8.45 3.93 2.68
C LEU A 128 -9.93 4.36 2.76
N ILE A 129 -10.55 4.63 1.61
CA ILE A 129 -11.94 5.12 1.49
C ILE A 129 -12.93 3.95 1.51
N GLY A 130 -12.65 2.86 0.78
CA GLY A 130 -13.54 1.70 0.75
C GLY A 130 -13.54 0.99 2.10
N LYS A 131 -12.40 0.37 2.46
CA LYS A 131 -12.26 -0.45 3.67
C LYS A 131 -12.11 0.36 4.96
N GLY A 132 -11.73 1.63 4.86
CA GLY A 132 -11.47 2.50 6.00
C GLY A 132 -10.08 2.34 6.61
N TYR A 133 -9.08 1.80 5.92
CA TYR A 133 -7.76 1.64 6.52
C TYR A 133 -7.17 3.00 6.92
N PRO A 134 -6.60 3.14 8.13
CA PRO A 134 -5.88 4.36 8.49
C PRO A 134 -4.69 4.56 7.56
N ALA A 135 -4.32 5.83 7.33
CA ALA A 135 -3.16 6.18 6.53
C ALA A 135 -1.91 5.39 6.97
N PRO A 136 -1.05 4.91 6.05
CA PRO A 136 0.09 4.07 6.39
C PRO A 136 1.03 4.74 7.40
N ARG A 137 1.42 4.01 8.45
CA ARG A 137 2.40 4.48 9.46
C ARG A 137 3.53 3.49 9.62
N GLY A 138 4.60 3.86 10.34
CA GLY A 138 5.80 3.04 10.48
C GLY A 138 5.54 1.57 10.86
N LYS A 139 4.67 1.29 11.84
CA LYS A 139 4.29 -0.08 12.25
C LYS A 139 3.12 -0.68 11.46
N PHE A 140 2.43 0.12 10.65
CA PHE A 140 1.24 -0.29 9.89
C PHE A 140 1.37 0.19 8.44
N ARG A 141 2.39 -0.32 7.75
CA ARG A 141 2.77 0.10 6.40
C ARG A 141 2.18 -0.84 5.34
N TRP A 142 0.85 -0.91 5.27
CA TRP A 142 0.13 -1.81 4.36
C TRP A 142 0.31 -1.47 2.88
N CYS A 143 0.69 -0.23 2.54
CA CYS A 143 0.78 0.22 1.15
C CYS A 143 1.94 -0.41 0.37
N THR A 144 3.08 -0.75 1.01
CA THR A 144 4.24 -1.29 0.30
C THR A 144 3.94 -2.65 -0.29
N ASP A 145 3.37 -3.53 0.52
CA ASP A 145 3.07 -4.90 0.10
C ASP A 145 2.05 -4.91 -1.05
N ARG A 146 0.94 -4.21 -0.85
CA ARG A 146 -0.19 -4.15 -1.79
C ARG A 146 0.13 -3.42 -3.08
N LEU A 147 0.74 -2.23 -2.98
CA LEU A 147 0.89 -1.35 -4.14
C LEU A 147 2.18 -1.63 -4.93
N LYS A 148 3.24 -2.14 -4.30
CA LYS A 148 4.55 -2.32 -4.96
C LYS A 148 4.98 -3.78 -5.06
N ILE A 149 4.90 -4.53 -3.96
CA ILE A 149 5.45 -5.89 -3.90
C ILE A 149 4.53 -6.90 -4.59
N HIS A 150 3.22 -6.87 -4.33
CA HIS A 150 2.27 -7.81 -4.94
C HIS A 150 2.24 -7.75 -6.48
N PRO A 151 2.17 -6.57 -7.13
CA PRO A 151 2.17 -6.48 -8.59
C PRO A 151 3.47 -7.02 -9.20
N SER A 152 4.61 -6.61 -8.65
CA SER A 152 5.93 -7.08 -9.09
C SER A 152 6.08 -8.59 -8.91
N ASN A 153 5.71 -9.12 -7.74
CA ASN A 153 5.81 -10.55 -7.46
C ASN A 153 4.88 -11.38 -8.34
N ARG A 154 3.69 -10.88 -8.69
CA ARG A 154 2.79 -11.57 -9.62
C ARG A 154 3.47 -11.73 -10.98
N PHE A 155 3.97 -10.63 -11.54
CA PHE A 155 4.68 -10.65 -12.82
C PHE A 155 5.88 -11.60 -12.79
N VAL A 156 6.73 -11.50 -11.76
CA VAL A 156 7.91 -12.36 -11.62
C VAL A 156 7.52 -13.84 -11.54
N ARG A 157 6.48 -14.19 -10.78
CA ARG A 157 5.99 -15.57 -10.69
C ARG A 157 5.45 -16.07 -12.03
N ASP A 158 4.80 -15.22 -12.81
CA ASP A 158 4.29 -15.58 -14.14
C ASP A 158 5.45 -15.88 -15.10
N VAL A 159 6.52 -15.08 -15.07
CA VAL A 159 7.75 -15.34 -15.84
C VAL A 159 8.40 -16.65 -15.40
N VAL A 160 8.58 -16.86 -14.09
CA VAL A 160 9.16 -18.09 -13.51
C VAL A 160 8.33 -19.32 -13.88
N ARG A 161 6.99 -19.21 -13.91
CA ARG A 161 6.10 -20.31 -14.30
C ARG A 161 6.31 -20.76 -15.74
N VAL A 162 6.69 -19.85 -16.64
CA VAL A 162 6.91 -20.13 -18.07
C VAL A 162 8.35 -20.53 -18.35
N LYS A 163 9.33 -19.90 -17.68
CA LYS A 163 10.77 -20.01 -18.01
C LYS A 163 11.60 -20.78 -16.97
N GLY A 164 11.01 -21.17 -15.84
CA GLY A 164 11.65 -21.94 -14.77
C GLY A 164 12.44 -21.09 -13.77
N GLU A 165 13.24 -20.15 -14.26
CA GLU A 165 14.07 -19.24 -13.46
C GLU A 165 14.02 -17.80 -14.03
N VAL A 166 14.49 -16.83 -13.25
CA VAL A 166 14.58 -15.41 -13.65
C VAL A 166 15.76 -14.72 -12.98
N ILE A 167 16.39 -13.76 -13.67
CA ILE A 167 17.40 -12.86 -13.08
C ILE A 167 16.77 -11.47 -12.86
N LEU A 168 16.62 -11.07 -11.61
CA LEU A 168 16.14 -9.76 -11.18
C LEU A 168 17.30 -8.78 -11.14
N VAL A 169 17.26 -7.77 -12.00
CA VAL A 169 18.28 -6.70 -12.03
C VAL A 169 17.76 -5.48 -11.27
N LEU A 170 18.46 -5.07 -10.21
CA LEU A 170 18.05 -4.00 -9.31
C LEU A 170 19.11 -2.89 -9.19
N GLY A 171 18.67 -1.64 -9.23
CA GLY A 171 19.53 -0.46 -9.04
C GLY A 171 19.80 -0.10 -7.58
N THR A 172 19.93 -1.08 -6.68
CA THR A 172 20.21 -0.84 -5.24
C THR A 172 21.69 -0.60 -4.99
N ARG A 173 22.01 0.32 -4.07
CA ARG A 173 23.42 0.67 -3.75
C ARG A 173 23.70 0.63 -2.26
N LYS A 174 24.92 0.23 -1.88
CA LYS A 174 25.40 0.24 -0.48
C LYS A 174 25.42 1.65 0.10
N ALA A 175 25.74 2.65 -0.74
CA ALA A 175 25.76 4.06 -0.35
C ALA A 175 24.38 4.65 -0.03
N GLU A 176 23.25 3.99 -0.33
CA GLU A 176 21.92 4.57 -0.08
C GLU A 176 21.53 4.62 1.42
N SER A 177 22.01 3.67 2.24
CA SER A 177 21.85 3.70 3.71
C SER A 177 22.66 2.59 4.38
N VAL A 178 23.05 2.81 5.64
CA VAL A 178 23.73 1.81 6.48
C VAL A 178 22.94 0.48 6.57
N LYS A 179 21.61 0.56 6.69
CA LYS A 179 20.75 -0.64 6.74
C LYS A 179 20.77 -1.43 5.44
N ARG A 180 20.83 -0.74 4.29
CA ARG A 180 20.94 -1.39 2.98
C ARG A 180 22.31 -2.01 2.79
N ALA A 181 23.39 -1.33 3.17
CA ALA A 181 24.74 -1.88 3.14
C ALA A 181 24.82 -3.21 3.90
N ILE A 182 24.37 -3.23 5.17
CA ILE A 182 24.35 -4.45 6.00
C ILE A 182 23.50 -5.56 5.36
N SER A 183 22.35 -5.21 4.77
CA SER A 183 21.49 -6.20 4.12
C SER A 183 22.14 -6.78 2.86
N MET A 184 22.84 -5.96 2.07
CA MET A 184 23.53 -6.39 0.86
C MET A 184 24.76 -7.23 1.20
N GLU A 185 25.55 -6.83 2.20
CA GLU A 185 26.73 -7.57 2.67
C GLU A 185 26.36 -8.99 3.17
N LYS A 186 25.24 -9.13 3.89
CA LYS A 186 24.73 -10.44 4.34
C LYS A 186 24.38 -11.40 3.20
N HIS A 187 24.16 -10.86 2.01
CA HIS A 187 23.70 -11.57 0.83
C HIS A 187 24.73 -11.52 -0.30
N GLN A 188 25.93 -10.99 -0.01
CA GLN A 188 27.00 -10.84 -0.98
C GLN A 188 27.70 -12.18 -1.18
N VAL A 189 27.75 -12.64 -2.43
CA VAL A 189 28.42 -13.90 -2.82
C VAL A 189 29.89 -13.63 -3.22
N GLY A 190 30.42 -12.41 -2.99
CA GLY A 190 31.77 -11.90 -3.34
C GLY A 190 31.78 -10.91 -4.53
N SER A 191 32.93 -10.67 -5.18
CA SER A 191 33.01 -9.93 -6.47
C SER A 191 32.63 -10.81 -7.67
N LEU A 192 31.73 -10.35 -8.55
CA LEU A 192 31.21 -11.14 -9.67
C LEU A 192 32.30 -11.45 -10.71
N LYS A 193 33.21 -10.49 -10.94
CA LYS A 193 34.42 -10.64 -11.77
C LYS A 193 35.38 -11.73 -11.27
N GLU A 194 35.53 -11.90 -9.95
CA GLU A 194 36.38 -12.97 -9.40
C GLU A 194 35.75 -14.35 -9.61
N ARG A 195 34.41 -14.43 -9.62
CA ARG A 195 33.70 -15.70 -9.78
C ARG A 195 33.52 -16.12 -11.24
N LEU A 196 33.37 -15.19 -12.18
CA LEU A 196 33.38 -15.48 -13.62
C LEU A 196 34.73 -16.08 -14.10
N ASN A 197 35.80 -15.82 -13.36
CA ASN A 197 37.14 -16.38 -13.62
C ASN A 197 37.44 -17.67 -12.82
N SER A 198 36.47 -18.20 -12.07
CA SER A 198 36.62 -19.45 -11.29
C SER A 198 36.15 -20.67 -12.09
N ASP A 199 36.68 -21.86 -11.78
CA ASP A 199 36.36 -23.12 -12.49
C ASP A 199 34.87 -23.55 -12.41
N SER A 200 34.04 -22.83 -11.65
CA SER A 200 32.60 -23.10 -11.48
C SER A 200 31.75 -21.92 -11.97
N ASN A 201 31.47 -21.89 -13.26
CA ASN A 201 30.60 -20.91 -13.94
C ASN A 201 29.09 -21.19 -13.77
N SER A 202 28.66 -21.64 -12.60
CA SER A 202 27.24 -21.83 -12.30
C SER A 202 26.61 -20.53 -11.81
N LEU A 203 25.51 -20.09 -12.42
CA LEU A 203 24.76 -18.88 -12.02
C LEU A 203 24.38 -18.86 -10.53
N LYS A 204 24.14 -20.04 -9.95
CA LYS A 204 23.83 -20.23 -8.52
C LYS A 204 25.01 -19.87 -7.60
N THR A 205 26.23 -19.90 -8.13
CA THR A 205 27.44 -19.45 -7.47
C THR A 205 27.71 -17.97 -7.78
N LEU A 206 27.20 -17.44 -8.91
CA LEU A 206 27.44 -16.09 -9.37
C LEU A 206 26.49 -15.05 -8.76
N LEU A 207 25.24 -15.41 -8.47
CA LEU A 207 24.18 -14.49 -8.08
C LEU A 207 23.49 -14.89 -6.77
N TYR A 208 22.93 -13.89 -6.09
CA TYR A 208 22.19 -14.11 -4.84
C TYR A 208 20.77 -14.63 -5.12
N HIS A 209 20.33 -15.65 -4.38
CA HIS A 209 18.94 -16.12 -4.46
C HIS A 209 18.00 -15.23 -3.66
N SER A 210 16.92 -14.77 -4.30
CA SER A 210 15.88 -14.01 -3.62
C SER A 210 15.26 -14.84 -2.48
N PRO A 211 15.20 -14.31 -1.25
CA PRO A 211 14.68 -15.04 -0.10
C PRO A 211 13.14 -15.12 -0.13
N SER A 212 12.49 -14.22 -0.87
CA SER A 212 11.03 -14.10 -0.95
C SER A 212 10.44 -14.66 -2.25
N LEU A 213 11.27 -14.86 -3.28
CA LEU A 213 10.85 -15.33 -4.59
C LEU A 213 11.68 -16.57 -4.98
N PRO A 214 11.09 -17.78 -4.89
CA PRO A 214 11.73 -19.00 -5.37
C PRO A 214 12.16 -18.86 -6.83
N ASN A 215 13.28 -19.48 -7.19
CA ASN A 215 13.84 -19.49 -8.55
C ASN A 215 14.13 -18.09 -9.15
N SER A 216 14.36 -17.10 -8.28
CA SER A 216 14.79 -15.75 -8.69
C SER A 216 16.20 -15.47 -8.20
N LEU A 217 17.09 -15.10 -9.12
CA LEU A 217 18.45 -14.64 -8.85
C LEU A 217 18.47 -13.10 -8.85
N ILE A 218 19.32 -12.46 -8.06
CA ILE A 218 19.43 -11.00 -7.97
C ILE A 218 20.80 -10.56 -8.47
N TYR A 219 20.79 -9.58 -9.37
CA TYR A 219 21.96 -8.88 -9.89
C TYR A 219 21.85 -7.37 -9.67
N SER A 220 22.87 -6.76 -9.08
CA SER A 220 22.89 -5.34 -8.72
C SER A 220 24.14 -4.66 -9.27
N PRO A 221 24.18 -4.30 -10.57
CA PRO A 221 25.41 -3.87 -11.25
C PRO A 221 26.01 -2.57 -10.69
N ILE A 222 25.19 -1.74 -10.05
CA ILE A 222 25.62 -0.45 -9.50
C ILE A 222 25.78 -0.47 -7.97
N GLU A 223 25.91 -1.66 -7.35
CA GLU A 223 25.89 -1.78 -5.88
C GLU A 223 26.93 -0.92 -5.15
N ASP A 224 28.09 -0.73 -5.76
CA ASP A 224 29.22 0.02 -5.23
C ASP A 224 29.26 1.47 -5.73
N TRP A 225 28.24 1.94 -6.44
CA TRP A 225 28.21 3.30 -6.98
C TRP A 225 27.80 4.33 -5.93
N ARG A 226 28.44 5.49 -5.99
CA ARG A 226 28.08 6.70 -5.25
C ARG A 226 27.13 7.57 -6.07
N THR A 227 26.49 8.53 -5.40
CA THR A 227 25.47 9.38 -6.04
C THR A 227 26.06 10.26 -7.14
N ASP A 228 27.27 10.78 -6.95
CA ASP A 228 28.03 11.53 -7.95
C ASP A 228 28.36 10.67 -9.17
N GLU A 229 28.79 9.42 -8.98
CA GLU A 229 29.11 8.50 -10.07
C GLU A 229 27.88 8.15 -10.93
N VAL A 230 26.71 7.97 -10.29
CA VAL A 230 25.43 7.79 -11.01
C VAL A 230 25.14 8.99 -11.92
N TRP A 231 25.31 10.22 -11.43
CA TRP A 231 25.07 11.41 -12.23
C TRP A 231 26.14 11.66 -13.29
N ILE A 232 27.40 11.39 -13.00
CA ILE A 232 28.48 11.42 -13.99
C ILE A 232 28.11 10.47 -15.14
N TYR A 233 27.69 9.25 -14.82
CA TYR A 233 27.27 8.29 -15.85
C TYR A 233 26.09 8.78 -16.69
N LEU A 234 25.02 9.22 -16.05
CA LEU A 234 23.83 9.72 -16.75
C LEU A 234 24.11 10.94 -17.63
N ASN A 235 25.06 11.80 -17.24
CA ASN A 235 25.38 13.00 -17.99
C ASN A 235 26.39 12.77 -19.12
N GLN A 236 27.27 11.77 -18.99
CA GLN A 236 28.34 11.52 -19.97
C GLN A 236 27.99 10.42 -20.99
N TRP A 237 27.13 9.47 -20.63
CA TRP A 237 26.66 8.42 -21.55
C TRP A 237 25.27 8.74 -22.08
N GLU A 238 25.08 8.53 -23.38
CA GLU A 238 23.81 8.77 -24.05
C GLU A 238 22.73 7.80 -23.56
N ASN A 239 21.52 8.32 -23.37
CA ASN A 239 20.35 7.51 -23.07
C ASN A 239 19.89 6.77 -24.34
N PRO A 240 19.93 5.43 -24.37
CA PRO A 240 19.73 4.68 -25.60
C PRO A 240 18.28 4.63 -26.09
N TRP A 241 17.31 5.03 -25.26
CA TRP A 241 15.92 5.21 -25.70
C TRP A 241 15.55 6.68 -25.92
N GLY A 242 16.53 7.59 -25.96
CA GLY A 242 16.32 8.97 -26.41
C GLY A 242 15.56 9.87 -25.43
N TYR A 243 15.33 9.44 -24.18
CA TYR A 243 14.71 10.28 -23.15
C TYR A 243 15.78 11.04 -22.36
N SER A 244 15.67 12.36 -22.31
CA SER A 244 16.77 13.26 -21.88
C SER A 244 17.18 13.05 -20.42
N ASN A 245 18.42 12.58 -20.20
CA ASN A 245 19.00 12.53 -18.85
C ASN A 245 19.17 13.93 -18.22
N LYS A 246 19.26 14.98 -19.04
CA LYS A 246 19.28 16.37 -18.57
C LYS A 246 17.95 16.78 -17.98
N ASP A 247 16.84 16.35 -18.59
CA ASP A 247 15.49 16.66 -18.09
C ASP A 247 15.23 15.92 -16.77
N LEU A 248 15.74 14.68 -16.65
CA LEU A 248 15.77 13.94 -15.38
C LEU A 248 16.53 14.73 -14.30
N PHE A 249 17.71 15.24 -14.63
CA PHE A 249 18.51 16.06 -13.72
C PHE A 249 17.78 17.35 -13.31
N ILE A 250 17.12 18.03 -14.26
CA ILE A 250 16.30 19.23 -13.99
C ILE A 250 15.13 18.89 -13.04
N MET A 251 14.48 17.74 -13.21
CA MET A 251 13.42 17.29 -12.32
C MET A 251 13.92 17.09 -10.87
N TYR A 252 15.11 16.49 -10.69
CA TYR A 252 15.75 16.37 -9.37
C TYR A 252 16.15 17.72 -8.78
N ARG A 253 16.66 18.64 -9.61
CA ARG A 253 17.00 20.01 -9.19
C ARG A 253 15.77 20.76 -8.67
N GLY A 254 14.67 20.75 -9.43
CA GLY A 254 13.42 21.41 -9.04
C GLY A 254 12.78 20.83 -7.78
N ALA A 255 13.09 19.59 -7.41
CA ALA A 255 12.63 18.94 -6.20
C ALA A 255 13.53 19.16 -4.97
N THR A 256 14.54 20.03 -5.08
CA THR A 256 15.48 20.36 -4.00
C THR A 256 15.14 21.77 -3.49
N ALA A 257 15.09 21.95 -2.16
CA ALA A 257 14.61 23.18 -1.52
C ALA A 257 15.39 24.44 -1.93
N ASP A 258 16.70 24.32 -2.16
CA ASP A 258 17.56 25.45 -2.52
C ASP A 258 17.57 25.72 -4.03
N ASN A 259 16.87 24.91 -4.84
CA ASN A 259 16.91 24.91 -6.32
C ASN A 259 18.34 24.86 -6.91
N GLU A 260 19.31 24.49 -6.09
CA GLU A 260 20.71 24.35 -6.44
C GLU A 260 21.05 22.87 -6.58
N CYS A 261 21.56 22.53 -7.75
CA CYS A 261 22.24 21.27 -7.98
C CYS A 261 23.53 21.58 -8.73
N PRO A 262 24.70 21.53 -8.09
CA PRO A 262 25.94 21.77 -8.79
C PRO A 262 26.11 20.68 -9.85
N LEU A 263 26.44 21.10 -11.07
CA LEU A 263 26.76 20.20 -12.16
C LEU A 263 28.02 19.45 -11.74
N VAL A 264 27.88 18.13 -11.51
CA VAL A 264 28.97 17.29 -11.04
C VAL A 264 29.95 17.10 -12.20
N VAL A 265 31.00 17.93 -12.24
CA VAL A 265 32.10 17.84 -13.21
C VAL A 265 33.25 16.97 -12.67
N ASP A 266 33.29 16.75 -11.35
CA ASP A 266 34.28 15.93 -10.68
C ASP A 266 33.67 15.14 -9.51
N THR A 267 34.41 14.18 -8.94
CA THR A 267 33.98 13.40 -7.77
C THR A 267 34.20 14.13 -6.44
N SER A 268 34.63 15.40 -6.49
CA SER A 268 34.89 16.23 -5.31
C SER A 268 33.69 17.12 -4.94
N THR A 269 32.88 17.46 -5.94
CA THR A 269 31.67 18.29 -5.81
C THR A 269 30.49 17.48 -5.23
N PRO A 270 29.82 17.94 -4.15
CA PRO A 270 28.62 17.30 -3.64
C PRO A 270 27.50 17.27 -4.69
N SER A 271 26.95 16.10 -5.00
CA SER A 271 25.86 15.96 -5.98
C SER A 271 24.48 16.19 -5.35
N CYS A 272 23.53 16.85 -6.04
CA CYS A 272 22.12 16.71 -5.67
C CYS A 272 21.61 15.31 -6.01
N GLY A 273 20.60 14.79 -5.33
CA GLY A 273 20.11 13.43 -5.57
C GLY A 273 19.48 12.73 -4.37
N ASP A 274 19.49 13.40 -3.21
CA ASP A 274 18.79 12.97 -1.99
C ASP A 274 17.27 13.13 -2.09
N SER A 275 16.79 13.97 -3.02
CA SER A 275 15.36 14.14 -3.28
C SER A 275 14.77 12.82 -3.76
N ARG A 276 13.95 12.18 -2.90
CA ARG A 276 13.27 10.92 -3.20
C ARG A 276 11.86 11.22 -3.66
N PHE A 277 11.57 10.85 -4.90
CA PHE A 277 10.21 10.82 -5.41
C PHE A 277 9.48 9.60 -4.87
N GLY A 278 8.25 9.80 -4.42
CA GLY A 278 7.38 8.71 -3.99
C GLY A 278 5.92 9.07 -4.18
N CYS A 279 5.06 8.27 -3.55
CA CYS A 279 3.63 8.51 -3.57
C CYS A 279 3.31 9.87 -2.93
N TRP A 280 2.49 10.69 -3.58
CA TRP A 280 2.11 12.01 -3.06
C TRP A 280 1.27 11.91 -1.78
N VAL A 281 0.64 10.77 -1.52
CA VAL A 281 -0.12 10.45 -0.30
C VAL A 281 0.74 9.91 0.87
N CYS A 282 2.08 9.92 0.74
CA CYS A 282 2.94 9.23 1.71
C CYS A 282 3.01 9.91 3.08
N THR A 283 2.58 9.18 4.12
CA THR A 283 2.59 9.58 5.54
C THR A 283 3.70 8.89 6.35
N ILE A 284 4.63 8.17 5.71
CA ILE A 284 5.77 7.53 6.39
C ILE A 284 6.87 8.55 6.73
N VAL A 285 7.04 9.55 5.88
CA VAL A 285 7.84 10.74 6.15
C VAL A 285 6.91 11.80 6.73
N ASN A 286 7.40 12.70 7.60
CA ASN A 286 6.57 13.75 8.21
C ASN A 286 6.23 14.91 7.26
N LYS A 287 7.02 15.10 6.20
CA LYS A 287 6.80 16.14 5.19
C LYS A 287 7.29 15.64 3.84
N ASP A 288 6.51 15.84 2.79
CA ASP A 288 6.99 15.68 1.43
C ASP A 288 7.75 16.93 1.01
N LYS A 289 9.06 16.94 1.29
CA LYS A 289 9.94 18.04 0.90
C LYS A 289 10.09 18.16 -0.62
N SER A 290 9.95 17.05 -1.35
CA SER A 290 10.18 17.02 -2.79
C SER A 290 9.05 17.69 -3.54
N MET A 291 7.80 17.33 -3.23
CA MET A 291 6.62 17.95 -3.83
C MET A 291 6.48 19.41 -3.40
N ALA A 292 6.74 19.72 -2.13
CA ALA A 292 6.75 21.11 -1.65
C ALA A 292 7.79 21.97 -2.37
N ALA A 293 9.02 21.45 -2.57
CA ALA A 293 10.05 22.15 -3.33
C ALA A 293 9.66 22.30 -4.81
N MET A 294 9.08 21.29 -5.44
CA MET A 294 8.59 21.39 -6.83
C MET A 294 7.57 22.50 -7.00
N ILE A 295 6.62 22.63 -6.08
CA ILE A 295 5.60 23.69 -6.10
C ILE A 295 6.25 25.06 -5.87
N GLN A 296 7.15 25.16 -4.89
CA GLN A 296 7.80 26.43 -4.54
C GLN A 296 8.75 26.93 -5.64
N ASN A 297 9.44 26.02 -6.33
CA ASN A 297 10.47 26.37 -7.31
C ASN A 297 9.89 26.64 -8.71
N ASP A 298 8.61 26.33 -8.94
CA ASP A 298 7.99 26.38 -10.27
C ASP A 298 6.49 26.71 -10.16
N GLU A 299 6.12 27.92 -10.56
CA GLU A 299 4.73 28.40 -10.52
C GLU A 299 3.78 27.53 -11.36
N GLU A 300 4.27 26.89 -12.45
CA GLU A 300 3.46 25.98 -13.25
C GLU A 300 3.10 24.68 -12.52
N LYS A 301 3.67 24.45 -11.33
CA LYS A 301 3.41 23.27 -10.49
C LYS A 301 2.48 23.57 -9.31
N GLU A 302 2.00 24.81 -9.13
CA GLU A 302 1.07 25.18 -8.06
C GLU A 302 -0.24 24.37 -8.05
N TRP A 303 -0.66 23.86 -9.20
CA TRP A 303 -1.83 22.98 -9.32
C TRP A 303 -1.71 21.69 -8.49
N MET A 304 -0.50 21.29 -8.07
CA MET A 304 -0.30 20.15 -7.16
C MET A 304 -0.55 20.49 -5.68
N GLN A 305 -0.78 21.76 -5.32
CA GLN A 305 -1.04 22.17 -3.93
C GLN A 305 -2.17 21.39 -3.26
N PRO A 306 -3.33 21.10 -3.91
CA PRO A 306 -4.39 20.32 -3.29
C PRO A 306 -3.97 18.89 -2.89
N LEU A 307 -3.04 18.27 -3.64
CA LEU A 307 -2.48 16.95 -3.32
C LEU A 307 -1.61 17.03 -2.06
N LEU A 308 -0.79 18.09 -1.94
CA LEU A 308 0.02 18.34 -0.76
C LEU A 308 -0.85 18.58 0.48
N ASP A 309 -1.96 19.29 0.32
CA ASP A 309 -2.90 19.58 1.41
C ASP A 309 -3.57 18.30 1.92
N ILE A 310 -4.07 17.44 1.03
CA ILE A 310 -4.62 16.13 1.40
C ILE A 310 -3.57 15.29 2.13
N ARG A 311 -2.33 15.24 1.63
CA ARG A 311 -1.26 14.49 2.29
C ARG A 311 -1.00 14.98 3.71
N ASN A 312 -1.02 16.30 3.92
CA ASN A 312 -0.81 16.88 5.25
C ASN A 312 -2.01 16.61 6.16
N GLU A 313 -3.22 16.57 5.62
CA GLU A 313 -4.43 16.21 6.34
C GLU A 313 -4.45 14.73 6.78
N LEU A 314 -3.85 13.84 5.97
CA LEU A 314 -3.66 12.42 6.28
C LEU A 314 -2.58 12.19 7.36
N ASP A 315 -1.58 13.08 7.47
CA ASP A 315 -0.43 12.96 8.38
C ASP A 315 -0.71 13.50 9.80
N ILE A 316 -1.76 12.96 10.43
CA ILE A 316 -2.17 13.31 11.79
C ILE A 316 -1.59 12.35 12.84
N LYS A 317 -1.10 12.89 13.95
CA LYS A 317 -0.52 12.08 15.04
C LYS A 317 -1.57 11.23 15.75
N ASP A 318 -2.71 11.81 16.09
CA ASP A 318 -3.85 11.10 16.67
C ASP A 318 -5.04 11.22 15.72
N ASP A 319 -5.65 10.09 15.41
CA ASP A 319 -6.77 9.93 14.48
C ASP A 319 -7.85 9.03 15.09
N ARG A 320 -7.84 8.84 16.41
CA ARG A 320 -8.77 7.95 17.11
C ARG A 320 -10.21 8.44 17.06
N ASP A 321 -10.42 9.74 17.12
CA ASP A 321 -11.71 10.41 16.93
C ASP A 321 -12.31 10.15 15.55
N LYS A 322 -11.47 9.79 14.57
CA LYS A 322 -11.87 9.53 13.19
C LYS A 322 -12.17 8.07 12.91
N ARG A 323 -11.88 7.18 13.87
CA ARG A 323 -11.86 5.73 13.66
C ARG A 323 -12.80 5.01 14.60
N ASP A 324 -13.38 3.94 14.09
CA ASP A 324 -14.20 3.03 14.86
C ASP A 324 -13.39 2.45 16.03
N PHE A 325 -13.99 2.39 17.21
CA PHE A 325 -13.38 1.81 18.40
C PHE A 325 -13.18 0.28 18.27
N ARG A 326 -13.88 -0.35 17.31
CA ARG A 326 -13.75 -1.76 16.92
C ARG A 326 -12.77 -1.92 15.77
N ARG A 327 -12.16 -3.12 15.69
CA ARG A 327 -11.38 -3.57 14.53
C ARG A 327 -12.29 -3.80 13.33
N ILE A 328 -11.72 -4.02 12.14
CA ILE A 328 -12.50 -4.16 10.90
C ILE A 328 -13.57 -5.26 10.93
N TRP A 329 -13.39 -6.29 11.76
CA TRP A 329 -14.33 -7.39 11.95
C TRP A 329 -15.35 -7.13 13.08
N GLY A 330 -15.38 -5.92 13.63
CA GLY A 330 -16.29 -5.50 14.70
C GLY A 330 -15.85 -5.90 16.12
N GLU A 331 -14.68 -6.50 16.28
CA GLU A 331 -14.14 -6.88 17.60
C GLU A 331 -13.41 -5.72 18.28
N VAL A 332 -13.61 -5.57 19.59
CA VAL A 332 -12.83 -4.63 20.41
C VAL A 332 -11.57 -5.33 20.90
N GLN A 333 -10.42 -4.94 20.36
CA GLN A 333 -9.12 -5.44 20.78
C GLN A 333 -8.44 -4.43 21.71
N LEU A 334 -7.97 -4.89 22.86
CA LEU A 334 -7.27 -4.05 23.84
C LEU A 334 -5.74 -4.19 23.69
N PHE A 335 -5.02 -3.10 23.94
CA PHE A 335 -3.56 -3.09 23.95
C PHE A 335 -3.06 -2.35 25.19
N GLU A 336 -1.99 -2.86 25.80
CA GLU A 336 -1.27 -2.16 26.86
C GLU A 336 -0.34 -1.12 26.25
N ARG A 337 -0.57 0.15 26.58
CA ARG A 337 0.39 1.22 26.30
C ARG A 337 1.05 1.64 27.59
N ASP A 338 2.37 1.53 27.60
CA ASP A 338 3.21 2.19 28.59
C ASP A 338 3.43 3.64 28.13
N PHE A 339 2.90 4.60 28.89
CA PHE A 339 3.17 6.01 28.68
C PHE A 339 3.64 6.60 30.00
N GLU A 340 4.85 7.16 30.03
CA GLU A 340 5.46 7.80 31.21
C GLU A 340 5.50 6.92 32.49
N GLY A 341 5.58 5.59 32.34
CA GLY A 341 5.64 4.65 33.45
C GLY A 341 4.27 4.17 33.96
N GLU A 342 3.17 4.72 33.45
CA GLU A 342 1.82 4.21 33.69
C GLU A 342 1.37 3.27 32.56
N LYS A 343 0.91 2.08 32.95
CA LYS A 343 0.32 1.10 32.04
C LYS A 343 -1.14 1.43 31.82
N SER A 344 -1.51 1.89 30.63
CA SER A 344 -2.90 2.14 30.25
C SER A 344 -3.41 1.08 29.29
N ILE A 345 -4.55 0.46 29.60
CA ILE A 345 -5.24 -0.48 28.72
C ILE A 345 -6.25 0.29 27.89
N GLN A 346 -5.99 0.42 26.59
CA GLN A 346 -6.84 1.17 25.68
C GLN A 346 -7.24 0.32 24.46
N PRO A 347 -8.42 0.57 23.87
CA PRO A 347 -8.82 -0.10 22.63
C PRO A 347 -7.93 0.32 21.47
N ILE A 348 -7.69 -0.65 20.57
CA ILE A 348 -7.08 -0.42 19.27
C ILE A 348 -8.20 -0.09 18.29
N HIS A 349 -8.28 1.18 17.91
CA HIS A 349 -9.27 1.63 16.92
C HIS A 349 -8.99 0.99 15.55
N GLY A 350 -10.06 0.61 14.86
CA GLY A 350 -10.02 0.00 13.54
C GLY A 350 -10.17 1.03 12.43
N PRO A 351 -11.12 0.83 11.50
CA PRO A 351 -11.21 1.64 10.29
C PRO A 351 -11.75 3.05 10.52
N TYR A 352 -11.56 3.96 9.56
CA TYR A 352 -12.26 5.24 9.50
C TYR A 352 -13.79 5.02 9.51
N THR A 353 -14.50 5.92 10.20
CA THR A 353 -15.97 5.92 10.23
C THR A 353 -16.56 6.30 8.87
N LYS A 354 -17.86 6.08 8.67
CA LYS A 354 -18.59 6.44 7.44
C LYS A 354 -18.30 7.89 7.02
N TYR A 355 -18.53 8.84 7.93
CA TYR A 355 -18.24 10.26 7.71
C TYR A 355 -16.83 10.52 7.18
N TRP A 356 -15.79 9.94 7.80
CA TRP A 356 -14.42 10.20 7.36
C TRP A 356 -14.08 9.55 6.03
N ARG A 357 -14.70 8.41 5.69
CA ARG A 357 -14.54 7.78 4.36
C ARG A 357 -15.19 8.65 3.27
N GLU A 358 -16.38 9.18 3.52
CA GLU A 358 -17.05 10.15 2.64
C GLU A 358 -16.26 11.45 2.50
N HIS A 359 -15.72 11.96 3.60
CA HIS A 359 -14.84 13.12 3.61
C HIS A 359 -13.63 12.91 2.70
N TRP A 360 -12.92 11.78 2.83
CA TRP A 360 -11.76 11.49 1.98
C TRP A 360 -12.11 11.36 0.50
N LEU A 361 -13.27 10.76 0.18
CA LEU A 361 -13.80 10.72 -1.19
C LEU A 361 -14.04 12.13 -1.74
N ARG A 362 -14.71 12.98 -0.97
CA ARG A 362 -14.97 14.37 -1.34
C ARG A 362 -13.66 15.13 -1.56
N ARG A 363 -12.72 15.04 -0.63
CA ARG A 363 -11.41 15.71 -0.70
C ARG A 363 -10.62 15.31 -1.94
N VAL A 364 -10.55 14.03 -2.29
CA VAL A 364 -9.81 13.59 -3.50
C VAL A 364 -10.49 14.03 -4.78
N LEU A 365 -11.83 14.03 -4.84
CA LEU A 365 -12.59 14.53 -5.99
C LEU A 365 -12.47 16.05 -6.16
N GLU A 366 -12.48 16.80 -5.06
CA GLU A 366 -12.24 18.25 -5.06
C GLU A 366 -10.83 18.56 -5.59
N ALA A 367 -9.81 17.87 -5.09
CA ALA A 367 -8.44 18.02 -5.56
C ALA A 367 -8.28 17.64 -7.02
N GLN A 368 -8.94 16.57 -7.47
CA GLN A 368 -8.93 16.18 -8.89
C GLN A 368 -9.57 17.27 -9.75
N THR A 369 -10.77 17.74 -9.39
CA THR A 369 -11.51 18.76 -10.14
C THR A 369 -10.70 20.07 -10.21
N GLN A 370 -10.16 20.51 -9.07
CA GLN A 370 -9.31 21.69 -9.02
C GLN A 370 -8.06 21.53 -9.88
N ALA A 371 -7.35 20.41 -9.78
CA ALA A 371 -6.16 20.14 -10.58
C ALA A 371 -6.46 20.13 -12.08
N ARG A 372 -7.59 19.57 -12.53
CA ARG A 372 -7.98 19.59 -13.95
C ARG A 372 -8.23 21.01 -14.50
N HIS A 373 -8.63 21.95 -13.65
CA HIS A 373 -8.81 23.36 -14.04
C HIS A 373 -7.51 24.16 -14.05
N THR A 374 -6.61 23.90 -13.10
CA THR A 374 -5.39 24.72 -12.90
C THR A 374 -4.14 24.11 -13.53
N ALA A 375 -4.13 22.82 -13.83
CA ALA A 375 -2.98 22.16 -14.43
C ALA A 375 -2.75 22.61 -15.88
N PRO A 376 -1.49 22.58 -16.36
CA PRO A 376 -1.15 22.79 -17.76
C PRO A 376 -1.88 21.81 -18.69
N ASP A 377 -2.05 22.18 -19.97
CA ASP A 377 -2.86 21.42 -20.94
C ASP A 377 -2.48 19.94 -21.05
N ASN A 378 -1.20 19.60 -20.89
CA ASN A 378 -0.68 18.23 -20.93
C ASN A 378 -0.92 17.42 -19.63
N MET A 379 -1.56 18.01 -18.62
CA MET A 379 -1.85 17.41 -17.30
C MET A 379 -3.32 17.54 -16.89
N ARG A 380 -4.18 18.16 -17.73
CA ARG A 380 -5.60 18.37 -17.41
C ARG A 380 -6.44 17.09 -17.41
N ASP A 381 -5.93 15.99 -17.94
CA ASP A 381 -6.55 14.67 -17.90
C ASP A 381 -6.21 13.87 -16.63
N ILE A 382 -5.57 14.52 -15.64
CA ILE A 382 -5.19 13.88 -14.38
C ILE A 382 -6.37 13.17 -13.73
N THR A 383 -6.12 11.94 -13.30
CA THR A 383 -7.07 11.10 -12.59
C THR A 383 -6.43 10.64 -11.29
N LEU A 384 -6.86 11.21 -10.17
CA LEU A 384 -6.40 10.90 -8.82
C LEU A 384 -7.15 9.71 -8.22
N ILE A 385 -8.40 9.49 -8.64
CA ILE A 385 -9.22 8.34 -8.30
C ILE A 385 -10.00 7.88 -9.54
N THR A 386 -9.89 6.60 -9.87
CA THR A 386 -10.50 6.02 -11.08
C THR A 386 -11.97 5.64 -10.87
N LEU A 387 -12.73 5.50 -11.96
CA LEU A 387 -14.11 5.01 -11.92
C LEU A 387 -14.19 3.58 -11.36
N GLU A 388 -13.20 2.74 -11.67
CA GLU A 388 -13.08 1.38 -11.17
C GLU A 388 -12.83 1.36 -9.65
N GLU A 389 -11.98 2.25 -9.13
CA GLU A 389 -11.79 2.42 -7.69
C GLU A 389 -13.08 2.88 -7.01
N MET A 390 -13.78 3.87 -7.57
CA MET A 390 -15.06 4.35 -7.01
C MET A 390 -16.16 3.29 -7.05
N SER A 391 -16.25 2.49 -8.12
CA SER A 391 -17.15 1.34 -8.19
C SER A 391 -16.87 0.32 -7.09
N GLU A 392 -15.60 -0.04 -6.86
CA GLU A 392 -15.25 -0.97 -5.79
C GLU A 392 -15.48 -0.37 -4.40
N ILE A 393 -15.27 0.95 -4.22
CA ILE A 393 -15.63 1.66 -2.99
C ILE A 393 -17.14 1.57 -2.74
N ARG A 394 -17.97 1.91 -3.74
CA ARG A 394 -19.45 1.80 -3.66
C ARG A 394 -19.88 0.38 -3.33
N ARG A 395 -19.26 -0.64 -3.97
CA ARG A 395 -19.49 -2.06 -3.64
C ARG A 395 -19.22 -2.34 -2.17
N ILE A 396 -18.06 -1.94 -1.65
CA ILE A 396 -17.70 -2.18 -0.25
C ILE A 396 -18.68 -1.51 0.70
N TRP A 397 -19.09 -0.27 0.42
CA TRP A 397 -20.05 0.46 1.26
C TRP A 397 -21.41 -0.23 1.27
N LEU A 398 -21.96 -0.56 0.10
CA LEU A 398 -23.26 -1.23 -0.02
C LEU A 398 -23.26 -2.66 0.52
N GLU A 399 -22.29 -3.49 0.13
CA GLU A 399 -22.33 -4.94 0.34
C GLU A 399 -21.60 -5.38 1.62
N ASP A 400 -20.45 -4.78 1.92
CA ASP A 400 -19.61 -5.20 3.04
C ASP A 400 -19.88 -4.37 4.32
N LYS A 401 -20.33 -3.12 4.16
CA LYS A 401 -20.66 -2.19 5.27
C LYS A 401 -22.16 -2.02 5.50
N HIS A 402 -23.00 -2.46 4.56
CA HIS A 402 -24.47 -2.35 4.62
C HIS A 402 -24.99 -0.91 4.63
N GLU A 403 -24.26 0.00 3.99
CA GLU A 403 -24.57 1.44 3.90
C GLU A 403 -25.34 1.72 2.62
N PHE A 404 -26.63 1.36 2.61
CA PHE A 404 -27.50 1.46 1.45
C PHE A 404 -28.16 2.84 1.26
N ASP A 405 -27.72 3.85 2.03
CA ASP A 405 -27.94 5.26 1.70
C ASP A 405 -27.22 5.66 0.40
N ASP A 406 -26.21 4.88 0.00
CA ASP A 406 -25.52 4.98 -1.29
C ASP A 406 -25.00 6.39 -1.57
N SER A 407 -24.19 6.92 -0.66
CA SER A 407 -23.73 8.32 -0.69
C SER A 407 -22.71 8.63 -1.81
N LEU A 408 -22.07 7.63 -2.41
CA LEU A 408 -20.97 7.85 -3.38
C LEU A 408 -21.44 8.58 -4.66
N PRO A 409 -22.51 8.15 -5.36
CA PRO A 409 -23.01 8.88 -6.52
C PRO A 409 -23.34 10.35 -6.22
N THR A 410 -23.97 10.60 -5.07
CA THR A 410 -24.32 11.95 -4.61
C THR A 410 -23.09 12.81 -4.38
N ILE A 411 -22.07 12.29 -3.66
CA ILE A 411 -20.81 13.01 -3.44
C ILE A 411 -20.11 13.32 -4.77
N TYR A 412 -20.14 12.38 -5.72
CA TYR A 412 -19.53 12.57 -7.03
C TYR A 412 -20.23 13.69 -7.81
N GLU A 413 -21.55 13.68 -7.89
CA GLU A 413 -22.33 14.72 -8.57
C GLU A 413 -22.19 16.09 -7.92
N GLU A 414 -22.22 16.16 -6.59
CA GLU A 414 -22.02 17.42 -5.84
C GLU A 414 -20.66 18.08 -6.11
N VAL A 415 -19.60 17.29 -6.23
CA VAL A 415 -18.22 17.81 -6.37
C VAL A 415 -17.85 18.06 -7.82
N THR A 416 -18.24 17.16 -8.73
CA THR A 416 -17.82 17.21 -10.13
C THR A 416 -18.85 17.89 -11.04
N GLY A 417 -20.11 17.95 -10.63
CA GLY A 417 -21.23 18.36 -11.48
C GLY A 417 -21.63 17.31 -12.54
N GLU A 418 -21.04 16.12 -12.51
CA GLU A 418 -21.31 15.03 -13.45
C GLU A 418 -22.04 13.87 -12.75
N VAL A 419 -22.91 13.17 -13.49
CA VAL A 419 -23.61 11.99 -12.95
C VAL A 419 -22.64 10.82 -12.87
N PHE A 420 -22.56 10.17 -11.70
CA PHE A 420 -21.75 8.97 -11.55
C PHE A 420 -22.38 7.78 -12.28
N HIS A 421 -21.64 7.22 -13.23
CA HIS A 421 -22.03 5.99 -13.92
C HIS A 421 -21.16 4.83 -13.44
N ASP A 422 -21.78 3.91 -12.69
CA ASP A 422 -21.06 2.74 -12.19
C ASP A 422 -20.79 1.74 -13.34
N PRO A 423 -19.52 1.38 -13.61
CA PRO A 423 -19.16 0.41 -14.64
C PRO A 423 -19.70 -1.01 -14.36
N ARG A 424 -20.13 -1.31 -13.12
CA ARG A 424 -20.63 -2.63 -12.73
C ARG A 424 -22.09 -2.82 -13.17
N PRO A 425 -22.39 -3.88 -13.93
CA PRO A 425 -23.76 -4.14 -14.39
C PRO A 425 -24.74 -4.33 -13.23
N GLY A 426 -25.86 -3.59 -13.26
CA GLY A 426 -26.93 -3.69 -12.27
C GLY A 426 -26.63 -3.02 -10.92
N ALA A 427 -25.58 -2.20 -10.84
CA ALA A 427 -25.24 -1.45 -9.61
C ALA A 427 -26.38 -0.54 -9.14
N ASP A 428 -27.14 0.05 -10.07
CA ASP A 428 -28.23 0.99 -9.74
C ASP A 428 -29.55 0.27 -9.36
N SER A 429 -29.57 -1.06 -9.39
CA SER A 429 -30.72 -1.86 -9.00
C SER A 429 -30.65 -2.23 -7.51
N SER A 430 -31.10 -1.35 -6.63
CA SER A 430 -31.26 -1.65 -5.19
C SER A 430 -32.73 -1.80 -4.77
N LEU A 431 -32.96 -2.67 -3.78
CA LEU A 431 -34.26 -2.80 -3.11
C LEU A 431 -34.33 -1.99 -1.81
N LEU A 432 -33.17 -1.58 -1.30
CA LEU A 432 -32.99 -0.73 -0.13
C LEU A 432 -32.21 0.48 -0.62
N GLY A 433 -32.76 1.67 -0.47
CA GLY A 433 -32.14 2.92 -0.88
C GLY A 433 -32.22 3.98 0.22
N LEU A 434 -32.08 5.23 -0.19
CA LEU A 434 -32.09 6.39 0.71
C LEU A 434 -33.39 6.49 1.52
N ASP A 435 -34.54 6.23 0.91
CA ASP A 435 -35.84 6.31 1.60
C ASP A 435 -35.92 5.34 2.78
N GLU A 436 -35.53 4.06 2.58
CA GLU A 436 -35.48 3.08 3.67
C GLU A 436 -34.43 3.45 4.73
N TRP A 437 -33.31 4.03 4.32
CA TRP A 437 -32.26 4.47 5.25
C TRP A 437 -32.78 5.59 6.16
N THR A 438 -33.44 6.61 5.60
CA THR A 438 -34.02 7.72 6.36
C THR A 438 -35.06 7.23 7.37
N VAL A 439 -35.92 6.29 6.97
CA VAL A 439 -36.90 5.67 7.90
C VAL A 439 -36.20 4.95 9.05
N LEU A 440 -35.10 4.25 8.79
CA LEU A 440 -34.33 3.59 9.87
C LEU A 440 -33.65 4.60 10.79
N GLU A 441 -33.09 5.68 10.26
CA GLU A 441 -32.52 6.77 11.07
C GLU A 441 -33.55 7.38 12.02
N GLU A 442 -34.76 7.63 11.53
CA GLU A 442 -35.88 8.13 12.33
C GLU A 442 -36.27 7.15 13.45
N ILE A 443 -36.41 5.86 13.14
CA ILE A 443 -36.76 4.82 14.12
C ILE A 443 -35.68 4.64 15.19
N CYS A 444 -34.41 4.83 14.82
CA CYS A 444 -33.28 4.63 15.73
C CYS A 444 -33.00 5.86 16.62
N GLU A 445 -33.73 6.98 16.44
CA GLU A 445 -33.65 8.18 17.27
C GLU A 445 -32.21 8.71 17.47
N GLY A 446 -31.35 8.55 16.46
CA GLY A 446 -29.95 8.98 16.51
C GLY A 446 -28.98 8.03 17.23
N ASP A 447 -29.42 6.85 17.68
CA ASP A 447 -28.50 5.80 18.14
C ASP A 447 -27.82 5.13 16.94
N ALA A 448 -26.56 5.53 16.71
CA ALA A 448 -25.75 5.03 15.61
C ALA A 448 -25.49 3.51 15.67
N MET A 449 -25.37 2.93 16.87
CA MET A 449 -25.15 1.49 17.01
C MET A 449 -26.42 0.70 16.69
N HIS A 450 -27.57 1.25 17.10
CA HIS A 450 -28.88 0.67 16.78
C HIS A 450 -29.15 0.73 15.26
N LEU A 451 -28.87 1.88 14.63
CA LEU A 451 -28.97 2.06 13.18
C LEU A 451 -28.09 1.04 12.43
N GLU A 452 -26.82 0.93 12.83
CA GLU A 452 -25.89 -0.02 12.23
C GLU A 452 -26.39 -1.47 12.35
N LEU A 453 -26.93 -1.85 13.52
CA LEU A 453 -27.49 -3.18 13.73
C LEU A 453 -28.69 -3.42 12.80
N MET A 454 -29.63 -2.49 12.73
CA MET A 454 -30.84 -2.64 11.90
C MET A 454 -30.49 -2.71 10.41
N ALA A 455 -29.62 -1.81 9.94
CA ALA A 455 -29.13 -1.81 8.56
C ALA A 455 -28.46 -3.14 8.19
N LYS A 456 -27.55 -3.63 9.06
CA LYS A 456 -26.89 -4.94 8.89
C LYS A 456 -27.88 -6.09 8.81
N LEU A 457 -28.88 -6.14 9.69
CA LEU A 457 -29.86 -7.23 9.72
C LEU A 457 -30.70 -7.26 8.44
N LEU A 458 -31.19 -6.09 8.01
CA LEU A 458 -32.02 -5.96 6.80
C LEU A 458 -31.25 -6.30 5.53
N ASP A 459 -30.07 -5.72 5.35
CA ASP A 459 -29.28 -6.00 4.15
C ASP A 459 -28.73 -7.43 4.15
N THR A 460 -28.37 -8.00 5.31
CA THR A 460 -28.02 -9.43 5.41
C THR A 460 -29.18 -10.32 4.95
N GLU A 461 -30.41 -10.06 5.39
CA GLU A 461 -31.59 -10.81 4.92
C GLU A 461 -31.70 -10.75 3.39
N ARG A 462 -31.63 -9.52 2.84
CA ARG A 462 -31.71 -9.23 1.41
C ARG A 462 -30.64 -9.97 0.61
N GLN A 463 -29.38 -9.96 1.06
CA GLN A 463 -28.28 -10.66 0.39
C GLN A 463 -28.53 -12.18 0.34
N TYR A 464 -29.06 -12.77 1.41
CA TYR A 464 -29.41 -14.20 1.44
C TYR A 464 -30.66 -14.52 0.62
N ARG A 465 -31.60 -13.59 0.44
CA ARG A 465 -32.78 -13.78 -0.42
C ARG A 465 -32.42 -14.03 -1.89
N LYS A 466 -31.30 -13.47 -2.36
CA LYS A 466 -30.78 -13.70 -3.72
C LYS A 466 -30.08 -15.05 -3.90
N LYS A 467 -29.76 -15.77 -2.81
CA LYS A 467 -29.04 -17.05 -2.88
C LYS A 467 -30.01 -18.23 -3.06
N THR A 468 -29.63 -19.20 -3.89
CA THR A 468 -30.39 -20.44 -4.09
C THR A 468 -30.58 -21.25 -2.79
N ARG A 469 -29.63 -21.15 -1.86
CA ARG A 469 -29.70 -21.77 -0.53
C ARG A 469 -29.24 -20.76 0.54
N ARG A 470 -30.00 -20.67 1.64
CA ARG A 470 -29.73 -19.75 2.77
C ARG A 470 -28.84 -20.37 3.86
N VAL A 471 -27.84 -21.16 3.46
CA VAL A 471 -26.92 -21.80 4.41
C VAL A 471 -26.03 -20.74 5.08
N GLY A 472 -25.93 -20.75 6.40
CA GLY A 472 -25.09 -19.81 7.18
C GLY A 472 -25.76 -18.47 7.54
N ILE A 473 -27.05 -18.29 7.23
CA ILE A 473 -27.75 -17.03 7.53
C ILE A 473 -27.81 -16.74 9.04
N TYR A 474 -28.17 -17.73 9.87
CA TYR A 474 -28.30 -17.53 11.31
C TYR A 474 -26.96 -17.13 11.95
N GLU A 475 -25.85 -17.75 11.53
CA GLU A 475 -24.51 -17.38 11.97
C GLU A 475 -24.13 -15.95 11.54
N THR A 476 -24.57 -15.52 10.36
CA THR A 476 -24.29 -14.15 9.87
C THR A 476 -25.11 -13.12 10.64
N LEU A 477 -26.40 -13.40 10.89
CA LEU A 477 -27.26 -12.54 11.71
C LEU A 477 -26.76 -12.44 13.15
N GLU A 478 -26.30 -13.54 13.74
CA GLU A 478 -25.70 -13.55 15.07
C GLU A 478 -24.45 -12.65 15.14
N LYS A 479 -23.62 -12.64 14.07
CA LYS A 479 -22.48 -11.73 13.96
C LYS A 479 -22.90 -10.24 13.95
N CYS A 480 -24.05 -9.89 13.37
CA CYS A 480 -24.56 -8.52 13.42
C CYS A 480 -24.77 -8.09 14.89
N PHE A 481 -25.40 -8.93 15.70
CA PHE A 481 -25.57 -8.67 17.13
C PHE A 481 -24.23 -8.60 17.86
N ASN A 482 -23.34 -9.56 17.63
CA ASN A 482 -22.03 -9.58 18.30
C ASN A 482 -21.22 -8.29 18.11
N THR A 483 -21.36 -7.66 16.93
CA THR A 483 -20.61 -6.47 16.56
C THR A 483 -21.32 -5.17 16.91
N SER A 484 -22.65 -5.14 16.88
CA SER A 484 -23.42 -3.87 16.85
C SER A 484 -24.49 -3.74 17.94
N SER A 485 -24.72 -4.76 18.77
CA SER A 485 -25.80 -4.73 19.78
C SER A 485 -25.45 -4.02 21.10
N ARG A 486 -24.24 -3.48 21.23
CA ARG A 486 -23.75 -2.89 22.49
C ARG A 486 -23.32 -1.45 22.25
N SER A 487 -23.57 -0.59 23.24
CA SER A 487 -22.97 0.73 23.28
C SER A 487 -21.43 0.62 23.23
N PRO A 488 -20.70 1.65 22.75
CA PRO A 488 -19.24 1.63 22.74
C PRO A 488 -18.63 1.34 24.12
N GLU A 489 -19.20 1.92 25.18
CA GLU A 489 -18.75 1.71 26.55
C GLU A 489 -18.92 0.26 26.99
N ASP A 490 -20.08 -0.35 26.73
CA ASP A 490 -20.37 -1.72 27.16
C ASP A 490 -19.61 -2.74 26.33
N ALA A 491 -19.37 -2.46 25.04
CA ALA A 491 -18.50 -3.26 24.20
C ALA A 491 -17.05 -3.27 24.73
N ILE A 492 -16.53 -2.11 25.18
CA ILE A 492 -15.20 -2.00 25.77
C ILE A 492 -15.14 -2.69 27.14
N LYS A 493 -16.15 -2.52 28.00
CA LYS A 493 -16.26 -3.23 29.28
C LYS A 493 -16.26 -4.75 29.08
N ASN A 494 -17.04 -5.25 28.13
CA ASN A 494 -17.09 -6.67 27.79
C ASN A 494 -15.72 -7.18 27.29
N ALA A 495 -15.00 -6.39 26.49
CA ALA A 495 -13.65 -6.75 26.05
C ALA A 495 -12.64 -6.82 27.21
N ARG A 496 -12.75 -5.91 28.19
CA ARG A 496 -11.93 -5.94 29.43
C ARG A 496 -12.25 -7.19 30.26
N LEU A 497 -13.53 -7.48 30.47
CA LEU A 497 -13.98 -8.67 31.20
C LEU A 497 -13.43 -9.96 30.56
N LYS A 498 -13.55 -10.11 29.24
CA LYS A 498 -13.01 -11.28 28.51
C LYS A 498 -11.50 -11.42 28.68
N ARG A 499 -10.77 -10.31 28.67
CA ARG A 499 -9.33 -10.30 28.86
C ARG A 499 -8.95 -10.73 30.27
N GLU A 500 -9.57 -10.15 31.29
CA GLU A 500 -9.33 -10.50 32.70
C GLU A 500 -9.65 -11.96 32.98
N LEU A 501 -10.71 -12.48 32.36
CA LEU A 501 -11.08 -13.88 32.46
C LEU A 501 -10.02 -14.79 31.81
N ASN A 502 -9.54 -14.45 30.61
CA ASN A 502 -8.45 -15.20 29.96
C ASN A 502 -7.15 -15.16 30.78
N GLU A 503 -6.81 -14.02 31.37
CA GLU A 503 -5.65 -13.90 32.26
C GLU A 503 -5.81 -14.75 33.53
N ALA A 504 -6.99 -14.73 34.16
CA ALA A 504 -7.29 -15.56 35.32
C ALA A 504 -7.24 -17.06 35.00
N VAL A 505 -7.77 -17.49 33.84
CA VAL A 505 -7.68 -18.87 33.36
C VAL A 505 -6.22 -19.30 33.14
N ASN A 506 -5.42 -18.46 32.49
CA ASN A 506 -4.00 -18.76 32.24
C ASN A 506 -3.17 -18.81 33.53
N GLN A 507 -3.58 -18.07 34.56
CA GLN A 507 -2.95 -18.08 35.90
C GLN A 507 -3.49 -19.20 36.81
N GLY A 508 -4.53 -19.93 36.39
CA GLY A 508 -5.18 -20.96 37.20
C GLY A 508 -6.00 -20.40 38.38
N ASP A 509 -6.37 -19.13 38.35
CA ASP A 509 -7.12 -18.46 39.42
C ASP A 509 -8.62 -18.75 39.30
N VAL A 510 -9.02 -19.91 39.82
CA VAL A 510 -10.41 -20.39 39.81
C VAL A 510 -11.35 -19.45 40.58
N ALA A 511 -10.86 -18.75 41.61
CA ALA A 511 -11.67 -17.82 42.40
C ALA A 511 -12.02 -16.58 41.58
N LYS A 512 -11.04 -16.00 40.89
CA LYS A 512 -11.24 -14.85 40.02
C LYS A 512 -12.12 -15.20 38.81
N VAL A 513 -11.98 -16.40 38.24
CA VAL A 513 -12.90 -16.86 37.17
C VAL A 513 -14.34 -16.97 37.66
N LYS A 514 -14.58 -17.53 38.85
CA LYS A 514 -15.93 -17.58 39.45
C LYS A 514 -16.50 -16.19 39.70
N GLN A 515 -15.71 -15.28 40.27
CA GLN A 515 -16.12 -13.91 40.52
C GLN A 515 -16.51 -13.16 39.23
N LEU A 516 -15.72 -13.31 38.16
CA LEU A 516 -15.96 -12.62 36.88
C LEU A 516 -17.11 -13.22 36.06
N THR A 517 -17.44 -14.51 36.24
CA THR A 517 -18.48 -15.21 35.48
C THR A 517 -19.85 -15.18 36.13
N LEU A 518 -19.91 -15.23 37.46
CA LEU A 518 -21.18 -15.31 38.18
C LEU A 518 -21.80 -13.93 38.45
N GLY A 519 -21.03 -12.84 38.34
CA GLY A 519 -21.42 -11.56 38.94
C GLY A 519 -21.58 -11.71 40.46
N ASP A 520 -21.86 -10.62 41.17
CA ASP A 520 -22.22 -10.70 42.60
C ASP A 520 -23.56 -11.43 42.77
N VAL A 521 -23.59 -12.75 42.60
CA VAL A 521 -24.60 -13.60 43.20
C VAL A 521 -24.14 -13.72 44.65
N PRO A 522 -24.81 -13.08 45.63
CA PRO A 522 -24.53 -13.39 47.00
C PRO A 522 -24.74 -14.91 47.15
N ASP A 523 -23.82 -15.58 47.82
CA ASP A 523 -24.05 -16.93 48.32
C ASP A 523 -25.35 -16.87 49.14
N LYS A 524 -26.47 -17.17 48.49
CA LYS A 524 -27.73 -17.40 49.17
C LYS A 524 -27.54 -18.75 49.83
N GLU A 525 -27.15 -18.70 51.10
CA GLU A 525 -27.46 -19.75 52.06
C GLU A 525 -28.87 -20.28 51.76
N GLU A 526 -28.96 -21.60 51.70
CA GLU A 526 -30.19 -22.35 51.50
C GLU A 526 -31.26 -21.86 52.49
N ASN A 527 -32.20 -21.04 52.01
CA ASN A 527 -33.48 -20.86 52.65
C ASN A 527 -34.56 -21.28 51.66
N GLU A 528 -35.16 -22.43 51.96
CA GLU A 528 -36.39 -22.91 51.35
C GLU A 528 -37.50 -21.88 51.56
N GLU A 529 -37.76 -21.00 50.59
CA GLU A 529 -39.05 -20.32 50.52
C GLU A 529 -39.43 -19.96 49.06
N SER A 530 -40.62 -20.46 48.69
CA SER A 530 -41.37 -20.37 47.42
C SER A 530 -40.76 -19.62 46.22
N LYS A 531 -40.45 -20.35 45.14
CA LYS A 531 -40.19 -19.78 43.81
C LYS A 531 -41.50 -19.24 43.18
N PRO A 532 -41.48 -18.04 42.55
CA PRO A 532 -42.64 -17.54 41.82
C PRO A 532 -42.87 -18.33 40.52
N ASP A 533 -44.14 -18.44 40.12
CA ASP A 533 -44.55 -19.23 38.97
C ASP A 533 -43.90 -18.76 37.66
N THR A 534 -43.23 -19.69 36.98
CA THR A 534 -42.64 -19.43 35.67
C THR A 534 -43.70 -19.52 34.57
N TRP A 535 -43.48 -18.81 33.46
CA TRP A 535 -44.32 -18.88 32.25
C TRP A 535 -44.52 -20.32 31.73
N ALA A 536 -43.57 -21.21 31.99
CA ALA A 536 -43.65 -22.63 31.68
C ALA A 536 -44.71 -23.37 32.53
N ASN A 537 -44.85 -23.01 33.82
CA ASN A 537 -45.86 -23.59 34.70
C ASN A 537 -47.28 -23.19 34.27
N LEU A 538 -47.46 -21.94 33.83
CA LEU A 538 -48.73 -21.43 33.33
C LEU A 538 -49.16 -22.09 32.01
N LYS A 539 -48.21 -22.40 31.13
CA LYS A 539 -48.50 -22.90 29.77
C LYS A 539 -48.67 -24.43 29.68
N PHE A 540 -48.05 -25.18 30.59
CA PHE A 540 -47.99 -26.64 30.51
C PHE A 540 -48.53 -27.36 31.75
N ALA A 541 -49.40 -26.71 32.53
CA ALA A 541 -50.07 -27.34 33.66
C ALA A 541 -50.83 -28.61 33.21
N LYS A 542 -50.31 -29.78 33.60
CA LYS A 542 -51.00 -31.06 33.38
C LYS A 542 -52.23 -31.10 34.28
N LYS A 543 -53.42 -31.20 33.68
CA LYS A 543 -54.67 -31.51 34.39
C LYS A 543 -54.46 -32.78 35.21
N LYS A 544 -54.60 -32.69 36.53
CA LYS A 544 -54.73 -33.88 37.38
C LYS A 544 -56.02 -34.60 36.98
N LEU A 545 -55.91 -35.89 36.67
CA LEU A 545 -57.03 -36.81 36.61
C LEU A 545 -57.48 -37.04 38.05
N ASP A 546 -58.75 -36.74 38.33
CA ASP A 546 -59.44 -37.19 39.54
C ASP A 546 -59.74 -38.69 39.37
N ASP A 547 -59.10 -39.53 40.17
CA ASP A 547 -59.60 -40.88 40.44
C ASP A 547 -60.32 -40.82 41.80
N SER A 548 -61.64 -40.78 41.70
CA SER A 548 -62.57 -41.11 42.79
C SER A 548 -62.73 -42.62 42.88
N GLU A 549 -62.32 -43.20 44.01
CA GLU A 549 -63.04 -44.29 44.70
C GLU A 549 -62.67 -44.30 46.19
#